data_AF-A0A1A8H044-F1
#
_entry.id   AF-A0A1A8H044-F1
#
_cell.length_a   1.000
_cell.length_b   1.000
_cell.length_c   1.000
_cell.angle_alpha   90.00
_cell.angle_beta   90.00
_cell.angle_gamma   90.00
#
_symmetry.space_group_name_H-M   'P 1'
#
loop_
_entity.id
_entity.type
_entity.pdbx_description
1 polymer ?
#
loop_
_entity_poly.entity_id
_entity_poly.type
_entity_poly.pdbx_seq_one_letter_code
_entity_poly.pdbx_strand_id
1 'polypeptide(L)'
;MRSFSTEQNQLVKPPDYNHAAERLQALKKYLSLREDSTIRNVGTLSRSPLHNFLEAEWNDLIDLVSSLLLQLQHPVQYASSFSSPLNSCDLSRLEKRAKLISAYRWSDSSSDPPGAYRLSAFKNPRGFLVALIRE
;
A
#
# COMPACT_ATOMS: atom_id res chain seq x y z
N MET A 1 -44.92 -36.23 18.91
CA MET A 1 -43.82 -36.67 18.04
C MET A 1 -43.57 -35.60 16.97
N ARG A 2 -42.29 -35.39 16.64
CA ARG A 2 -41.69 -34.54 15.60
C ARG A 2 -41.47 -33.05 15.94
N SER A 3 -40.35 -32.85 16.64
CA SER A 3 -39.43 -31.73 16.55
C SER A 3 -38.94 -31.50 15.12
N PHE A 4 -38.74 -30.22 14.76
CA PHE A 4 -37.81 -29.81 13.72
C PHE A 4 -37.01 -28.61 14.23
N SER A 5 -35.83 -28.92 14.78
CA SER A 5 -34.71 -27.99 14.84
C SER A 5 -34.06 -27.96 13.47
N THR A 6 -33.75 -26.78 12.95
CA THR A 6 -32.65 -26.62 12.01
C THR A 6 -31.89 -25.36 12.38
N GLU A 7 -30.75 -25.60 13.00
CA GLU A 7 -29.69 -24.65 13.20
C GLU A 7 -29.27 -24.06 11.86
N GLN A 8 -29.41 -22.75 11.70
CA GLN A 8 -28.55 -21.99 10.79
C GLN A 8 -27.56 -21.21 11.65
N ASN A 9 -26.62 -21.96 12.24
CA ASN A 9 -25.32 -21.44 12.59
C ASN A 9 -24.61 -21.05 11.29
N GLN A 10 -24.88 -19.84 10.79
CA GLN A 10 -23.98 -19.19 9.85
C GLN A 10 -22.68 -18.92 10.61
N LEU A 11 -21.80 -19.92 10.57
CA LEU A 11 -20.41 -19.80 10.93
C LEU A 11 -19.80 -18.79 9.94
N VAL A 12 -19.89 -17.51 10.27
CA VAL A 12 -19.09 -16.45 9.66
C VAL A 12 -17.65 -16.92 9.82
N LYS A 13 -17.08 -17.45 8.74
CA LYS A 13 -15.67 -17.82 8.67
C LYS A 13 -14.91 -16.60 9.17
N PRO A 14 -14.14 -16.69 10.27
CA PRO A 14 -13.36 -15.54 10.70
C PRO A 14 -12.51 -15.10 9.51
N PRO A 15 -12.43 -13.79 9.21
CA PRO A 15 -11.51 -13.30 8.20
C PRO A 15 -10.15 -13.92 8.45
N ASP A 16 -9.47 -14.34 7.39
CA ASP A 16 -8.14 -14.94 7.49
C ASP A 16 -7.13 -13.83 7.82
N TYR A 17 -7.24 -13.32 9.05
CA TYR A 17 -6.46 -12.20 9.57
C TYR A 17 -4.98 -12.54 9.57
N ASN A 18 -4.63 -13.81 9.73
CA ASN A 18 -3.26 -14.30 9.65
C ASN A 18 -2.70 -14.11 8.24
N HIS A 19 -3.46 -14.51 7.21
CA HIS A 19 -3.03 -14.32 5.83
C HIS A 19 -2.89 -12.84 5.44
N ALA A 20 -3.83 -12.00 5.89
CA ALA A 20 -3.74 -10.54 5.70
C ALA A 20 -2.50 -9.93 6.39
N ALA A 21 -2.19 -10.38 7.60
CA ALA A 21 -1.02 -9.97 8.36
C ALA A 21 0.28 -10.30 7.62
N GLU A 22 0.40 -11.54 7.15
CA GLU A 22 1.58 -12.02 6.42
C GLU A 22 1.82 -11.19 5.16
N ARG A 23 0.77 -10.91 4.39
CA ARG A 23 0.85 -10.08 3.19
C ARG A 23 1.27 -8.65 3.51
N LEU A 24 0.70 -8.03 4.54
CA LEU A 24 1.11 -6.69 4.97
C LEU A 24 2.56 -6.67 5.47
N GLN A 25 3.00 -7.71 6.19
CA GLN A 25 4.36 -7.82 6.67
C GLN A 25 5.36 -7.98 5.52
N ALA A 26 5.03 -8.82 4.53
CA ALA A 26 5.82 -8.97 3.31
C ALA A 26 5.89 -7.66 2.53
N LEU A 27 4.77 -6.94 2.43
CA LEU A 27 4.71 -5.64 1.78
C LEU A 27 5.56 -4.60 2.51
N LYS A 28 5.50 -4.55 3.85
CA LYS A 28 6.37 -3.66 4.64
C LYS A 28 7.85 -3.94 4.38
N LYS A 29 8.26 -5.21 4.38
CA LYS A 29 9.65 -5.60 4.06
C LYS A 29 10.05 -5.16 2.65
N TYR A 30 9.17 -5.33 1.67
CA TYR A 30 9.41 -4.89 0.30
C TYR A 30 9.62 -3.37 0.21
N LEU A 31 8.83 -2.58 0.94
CA LEU A 31 8.95 -1.13 0.94
C LEU A 31 10.27 -0.66 1.59
N SER A 32 10.69 -1.30 2.69
CA SER A 32 11.94 -0.96 3.40
C SER A 32 13.20 -1.36 2.62
N LEU A 33 13.23 -2.55 2.00
CA LEU A 33 14.42 -3.05 1.30
C LEU A 33 14.89 -2.11 0.18
N ARG A 34 13.94 -1.48 -0.52
CA ARG A 34 14.23 -0.58 -1.63
C ARG A 34 14.65 0.81 -1.16
N GLU A 35 14.28 1.23 0.05
CA GLU A 35 14.74 2.49 0.66
C GLU A 35 16.25 2.46 0.93
N ASP A 36 16.75 1.37 1.53
CA ASP A 36 18.17 1.18 1.87
C ASP A 36 19.08 1.21 0.63
N SER A 37 18.57 0.74 -0.52
CA SER A 37 19.31 0.78 -1.79
C SER A 37 19.54 2.20 -2.33
N THR A 38 18.71 3.16 -1.90
CA THR A 38 18.70 4.55 -2.39
C THR A 38 19.70 5.45 -1.67
N ILE A 39 20.01 5.15 -0.39
CA ILE A 39 20.88 5.99 0.44
C ILE A 39 22.31 6.05 -0.12
N ARG A 40 22.71 5.04 -0.91
CA ARG A 40 24.10 4.92 -1.39
C ARG A 40 24.44 5.76 -2.62
N ASN A 41 23.48 6.37 -3.33
CA ASN A 41 23.74 7.02 -4.63
C ASN A 41 23.17 8.45 -4.82
N VAL A 42 22.60 9.09 -3.78
CA VAL A 42 22.05 10.45 -3.93
C VAL A 42 23.01 11.50 -3.38
N GLY A 43 24.09 11.73 -4.12
CA GLY A 43 24.87 12.95 -3.98
C GLY A 43 24.13 14.12 -4.63
N THR A 44 23.68 15.08 -3.82
CA THR A 44 23.47 16.52 -4.14
C THR A 44 22.90 16.95 -5.51
N LEU A 45 22.09 16.14 -6.18
CA LEU A 45 21.32 16.60 -7.34
C LEU A 45 19.96 17.12 -6.87
N SER A 46 19.58 18.31 -7.35
CA SER A 46 18.26 18.88 -7.14
C SER A 46 17.20 17.85 -7.59
N ARG A 47 16.51 17.22 -6.64
CA ARG A 47 15.49 16.20 -6.94
C ARG A 47 14.37 16.85 -7.72
N SER A 48 14.01 16.25 -8.85
CA SER A 48 12.97 16.79 -9.74
C SER A 48 11.58 16.79 -9.08
N PRO A 49 10.65 17.66 -9.50
CA PRO A 49 9.29 17.71 -8.96
C PRO A 49 8.58 16.36 -8.97
N LEU A 50 8.72 15.58 -10.05
CA LEU A 50 8.16 14.24 -10.17
C LEU A 50 8.79 13.27 -9.18
N HIS A 51 10.11 13.30 -9.02
CA HIS A 51 10.80 12.47 -8.04
C HIS A 51 10.31 12.75 -6.62
N ASN A 52 10.20 14.04 -6.24
CA ASN A 52 9.71 14.44 -4.92
C ASN A 52 8.27 13.96 -4.68
N PHE A 53 7.42 14.07 -5.69
CA PHE A 53 6.05 13.56 -5.61
C PHE A 53 6.00 12.04 -5.39
N LEU A 54 6.77 11.28 -6.18
CA LEU A 54 6.81 9.81 -6.07
C LEU A 54 7.39 9.34 -4.73
N GLU A 55 8.35 10.08 -4.17
CA GLU A 55 8.90 9.82 -2.83
C GLU A 55 7.86 10.06 -1.74
N ALA A 56 7.12 11.16 -1.80
CA ALA A 56 6.04 11.44 -0.86
C ALA A 56 4.93 10.35 -0.93
N GLU A 57 4.54 9.93 -2.13
CA GLU A 57 3.57 8.84 -2.33
C GLU A 57 4.07 7.50 -1.80
N TRP A 58 5.37 7.23 -1.88
CA TRP A 58 6.01 6.03 -1.32
C TRP A 58 6.02 6.05 0.21
N ASN A 59 6.38 7.18 0.82
CA ASN A 59 6.40 7.34 2.28
C ASN A 59 5.00 7.23 2.87
N ASP A 60 4.02 7.88 2.24
CA ASP A 60 2.59 7.74 2.59
C ASP A 60 2.13 6.27 2.55
N LEU A 61 2.67 5.47 1.62
CA LEU A 61 2.36 4.05 1.51
C LEU A 61 3.01 3.23 2.64
N ILE A 62 4.24 3.55 3.03
CA ILE A 62 4.92 2.94 4.19
C ILE A 62 4.14 3.19 5.47
N ASP A 63 3.71 4.44 5.68
CA ASP A 63 2.94 4.84 6.86
C ASP A 63 1.59 4.11 6.91
N LEU A 64 0.90 4.03 5.77
CA LEU A 64 -0.36 3.29 5.66
C LEU A 64 -0.19 1.80 5.98
N VAL A 65 0.82 1.14 5.40
CA VAL A 65 1.09 -0.29 5.67
C VAL A 65 1.44 -0.51 7.14
N SER A 66 2.23 0.39 7.74
CA SER A 66 2.58 0.30 9.16
C SER A 66 1.38 0.51 10.07
N SER A 67 0.49 1.44 9.73
CA SER A 67 -0.77 1.67 10.45
C SER A 67 -1.69 0.45 10.38
N LEU A 68 -1.84 -0.16 9.19
CA LEU A 68 -2.64 -1.37 9.00
C LEU A 68 -2.09 -2.56 9.80
N LEU A 69 -0.76 -2.72 9.87
CA LEU A 69 -0.12 -3.74 10.69
C LEU A 69 -0.36 -3.54 12.19
N LEU A 70 -0.24 -2.30 12.68
CA LEU A 70 -0.50 -1.98 14.08
C LEU A 70 -1.94 -2.26 14.47
N GLN A 71 -2.89 -1.89 13.61
CA GLN A 71 -4.32 -2.17 13.80
C GLN A 71 -4.61 -3.66 13.86
N LEU A 72 -3.97 -4.45 13.00
CA LEU A 72 -4.13 -5.89 12.97
C LEU A 72 -3.53 -6.58 14.20
N GLN A 73 -2.41 -6.06 14.73
CA GLN A 73 -1.76 -6.57 15.93
C GLN A 73 -2.46 -6.18 17.24
N HIS A 74 -3.22 -5.08 17.27
CA HIS A 74 -3.86 -4.56 18.49
C HIS A 74 -5.38 -4.37 18.32
N PRO A 75 -6.17 -5.44 18.07
CA PRO A 75 -7.58 -5.27 17.70
C PRO A 75 -8.45 -4.65 18.80
N VAL A 76 -8.11 -4.88 20.06
CA VAL A 76 -8.90 -4.43 21.20
C VAL A 76 -8.83 -2.91 21.39
N GLN A 77 -7.70 -2.28 21.07
CA GLN A 77 -7.53 -0.81 21.20
C GLN A 77 -8.18 -0.05 20.04
N TYR A 78 -8.26 -0.68 18.88
CA TYR A 78 -8.84 -0.08 17.68
C TYR A 78 -10.28 -0.53 17.41
N ALA A 79 -10.89 -1.36 18.30
CA ALA A 79 -12.21 -1.99 18.17
C ALA A 79 -13.34 -1.04 17.72
N SER A 80 -13.32 0.22 18.18
CA SER A 80 -14.29 1.25 17.79
C SER A 80 -14.10 1.77 16.34
N SER A 81 -12.89 1.61 15.79
CA SER A 81 -12.47 2.01 14.44
C SER A 81 -12.38 0.83 13.44
N PHE A 82 -12.75 -0.40 13.84
CA PHE A 82 -12.77 -1.58 12.96
C PHE A 82 -13.79 -1.48 11.81
N SER A 83 -14.58 -0.41 11.77
CA SER A 83 -15.57 -0.18 10.73
C SER A 83 -15.01 0.23 9.36
N SER A 84 -13.71 0.50 9.14
CA SER A 84 -13.35 1.08 7.82
C SER A 84 -11.99 0.78 7.14
N PRO A 85 -10.79 0.74 7.74
CA PRO A 85 -9.57 0.69 6.90
C PRO A 85 -9.28 -0.68 6.31
N LEU A 86 -9.21 -1.74 7.11
CA LEU A 86 -8.94 -3.11 6.62
C LEU A 86 -10.07 -3.66 5.75
N ASN A 87 -11.32 -3.29 6.04
CA ASN A 87 -12.49 -3.72 5.27
C ASN A 87 -12.64 -2.96 3.93
N SER A 88 -12.12 -1.72 3.82
CA SER A 88 -12.16 -0.92 2.57
C SER A 88 -10.85 -0.96 1.78
N CYS A 89 -9.74 -1.34 2.41
CA CYS A 89 -8.43 -1.39 1.79
C CYS A 89 -8.18 -2.80 1.24
N ASP A 90 -8.48 -2.98 -0.04
CA ASP A 90 -8.08 -4.16 -0.78
C ASP A 90 -6.54 -4.28 -0.78
N LEU A 91 -6.01 -5.26 -0.05
CA LEU A 91 -4.57 -5.55 0.02
C LEU A 91 -3.95 -5.75 -1.36
N SER A 92 -4.69 -6.32 -2.31
CA SER A 92 -4.20 -6.50 -3.68
C SER A 92 -4.00 -5.15 -4.38
N ARG A 93 -4.84 -4.16 -4.07
CA ARG A 93 -4.69 -2.78 -4.55
C ARG A 93 -3.46 -2.12 -3.95
N LEU A 94 -3.20 -2.36 -2.66
CA LEU A 94 -2.04 -1.81 -1.96
C LEU A 94 -0.72 -2.36 -2.54
N GLU A 95 -0.67 -3.68 -2.77
CA GLU A 95 0.48 -4.34 -3.40
C GLU A 95 0.69 -3.85 -4.85
N LYS A 96 -0.38 -3.73 -5.64
CA LYS A 96 -0.31 -3.17 -7.01
C LYS A 96 0.22 -1.73 -6.98
N ARG A 97 -0.25 -0.92 -6.04
CA ARG A 97 0.20 0.46 -5.84
C ARG A 97 1.70 0.50 -5.52
N ALA A 98 2.17 -0.33 -4.59
CA ALA A 98 3.60 -0.44 -4.27
C ALA A 98 4.44 -0.80 -5.50
N LYS A 99 4.01 -1.80 -6.28
CA LYS A 99 4.70 -2.21 -7.50
C LYS A 99 4.79 -1.07 -8.52
N LEU A 100 3.70 -0.36 -8.76
CA LEU A 100 3.66 0.74 -9.73
C LEU A 100 4.54 1.92 -9.29
N ILE A 101 4.41 2.39 -8.05
CA ILE A 101 5.26 3.48 -7.54
C ILE A 101 6.73 3.07 -7.59
N SER A 102 7.05 1.80 -7.32
CA SER A 102 8.41 1.29 -7.46
C SER A 102 8.91 1.18 -8.91
N ALA A 103 8.01 0.99 -9.87
CA ALA A 103 8.41 1.01 -11.26
C ALA A 103 8.74 2.45 -11.68
N TYR A 104 7.93 3.43 -11.25
CA TYR A 104 8.11 4.83 -11.61
C TYR A 104 9.32 5.49 -10.96
N ARG A 105 9.64 5.12 -9.71
CA ARG A 105 10.80 5.69 -8.99
C ARG A 105 12.15 5.20 -9.49
N TRP A 106 12.18 4.00 -10.07
CA TRP A 106 13.42 3.29 -10.39
C TRP A 106 13.41 2.71 -11.81
N SER A 107 12.59 3.27 -12.71
CA SER A 107 12.79 3.02 -14.13
C SER A 107 14.07 3.72 -14.52
N ASP A 108 15.16 2.96 -14.65
CA ASP A 108 16.39 3.46 -15.23
C ASP A 108 16.06 4.07 -16.59
N SER A 109 16.70 5.20 -16.91
CA SER A 109 16.53 5.94 -18.17
C SER A 109 16.85 5.11 -19.44
N SER A 110 17.28 3.86 -19.29
CA SER A 110 17.53 2.88 -20.35
C SER A 110 16.33 1.97 -20.66
N SER A 111 15.37 1.88 -19.74
CA SER A 111 14.10 1.21 -19.94
C SER A 111 13.03 2.27 -20.08
N ASP A 112 12.26 2.23 -21.16
CA ASP A 112 11.07 3.08 -21.28
C ASP A 112 10.28 3.00 -19.96
N PRO A 113 9.88 4.14 -19.37
CA PRO A 113 8.94 4.09 -18.27
C PRO A 113 7.76 3.22 -18.72
N PRO A 114 7.15 2.41 -17.82
CA PRO A 114 5.98 1.62 -18.18
C PRO A 114 5.05 2.51 -19.00
N GLY A 115 4.75 2.11 -20.25
CA GLY A 115 4.34 3.00 -21.36
C GLY A 115 3.14 3.94 -21.13
N ALA A 116 2.53 3.91 -19.95
CA ALA A 116 1.76 5.01 -19.38
C ALA A 116 1.78 4.96 -17.83
N TYR A 117 1.78 6.13 -17.20
CA TYR A 117 1.48 6.27 -15.77
C TYR A 117 0.02 5.95 -15.48
N ARG A 118 -0.22 5.01 -14.56
CA ARG A 118 -1.56 4.70 -14.05
C ARG A 118 -1.91 5.61 -12.88
N LEU A 119 -2.79 6.58 -13.11
CA LEU A 119 -3.23 7.54 -12.09
C LEU A 119 -3.85 6.90 -10.84
N SER A 120 -4.48 5.72 -10.99
CA SER A 120 -5.02 4.95 -9.86
C SER A 120 -3.96 4.43 -8.89
N ALA A 121 -2.67 4.54 -9.23
CA ALA A 121 -1.58 4.20 -8.34
C ALA A 121 -1.32 5.29 -7.28
N PHE A 122 -1.82 6.50 -7.46
CA PHE A 122 -1.52 7.62 -6.58
C PHE A 122 -2.69 7.91 -5.64
N LYS A 123 -2.37 8.23 -4.39
CA LYS A 123 -3.34 8.78 -3.43
C LYS A 123 -3.77 10.18 -3.87
N ASN A 124 -2.85 10.95 -4.46
CA ASN A 124 -3.13 12.25 -5.04
C ASN A 124 -2.84 12.32 -6.56
N PRO A 125 -3.74 11.81 -7.42
CA PRO A 125 -3.54 11.83 -8.87
C PRO A 125 -3.40 13.24 -9.47
N ARG A 126 -4.04 14.26 -8.87
CA ARG A 126 -3.90 15.65 -9.32
C ARG A 126 -2.53 16.20 -9.00
N GLY A 127 -2.00 15.90 -7.82
CA GLY A 127 -0.63 16.24 -7.42
C GLY A 127 0.40 15.63 -8.38
N PHE A 128 0.18 14.39 -8.83
CA PHE A 128 1.00 13.76 -9.85
C PHE A 128 1.03 14.57 -11.14
N LEU A 129 -0.14 14.97 -11.66
CA LEU A 129 -0.23 15.76 -12.90
C LEU A 129 0.48 17.12 -12.76
N VAL A 130 0.34 17.79 -11.61
CA VAL A 130 1.04 19.05 -11.34
C VAL A 130 2.56 18.85 -11.29
N ALA A 131 3.02 17.78 -10.66
CA ALA A 131 4.44 17.45 -10.61
C ALA A 131 4.99 17.14 -12.02
N LEU A 132 4.24 16.38 -12.82
CA LEU A 132 4.62 16.04 -14.19
C LEU A 132 4.67 17.26 -15.13
N ILE A 133 3.78 18.24 -14.95
CA ILE A 133 3.81 19.50 -15.74
C ILE A 133 5.03 20.38 -15.38
N ARG A 134 5.54 20.25 -14.16
CA ARG A 134 6.67 21.04 -13.64
C ARG A 134 8.03 20.37 -13.86
N GLU A 135 8.02 19.11 -14.27
CA GLU A 135 9.22 18.35 -14.64
C GLU A 135 9.92 18.98 -15.83
#